data_AF-A0A2E5XID4-F1
#
_entry.id   AF-A0A2E5XID4-F1
#
_cell.length_a   1.000
_cell.length_b   1.000
_cell.length_c   1.000
_cell.angle_alpha   90.00
_cell.angle_beta   90.00
_cell.angle_gamma   90.00
#
_symmetry.space_group_name_H-M   'P 1'
#
loop_
_entity.id
_entity.type
_entity.pdbx_description
1 polymer ?
#
loop_
_entity_poly.entity_id
_entity_poly.type
_entity_poly.pdbx_seq_one_letter_code
_entity_poly.pdbx_strand_id
1 'polypeptide(L)'
;MKLALVLISFNLLAPAWADWPQFQGPLRTGVSPETGLLRSFPEDGPRLLWETELQQGFGGCAVVGEDVFLVDRVMQEKDILLCLAARSGREKWRYESPSAGEPSFPGSRSVPTVVGDSVYFIGSFGRVHCVDRKSQRPRWSVKMSDRYPDAKTPKWGYAQCALVVEDIVFVTPFGSETGVAGWDRKTGKEVWKSGPVGDSHASPTLLEIGGQSHV
;
A
#
# COMPACT_ATOMS: atom_id res chain seq x y z
N MET A 1 32.40 -21.55 -49.65
CA MET A 1 31.82 -21.79 -48.30
C MET A 1 31.50 -20.43 -47.68
N LYS A 2 30.21 -20.08 -47.52
CA LYS A 2 29.81 -18.81 -46.89
C LYS A 2 29.60 -19.09 -45.40
N LEU A 3 30.42 -18.48 -44.54
CA LEU A 3 30.25 -18.53 -43.09
C LEU A 3 29.12 -17.55 -42.71
N ALA A 4 28.03 -18.05 -42.16
CA ALA A 4 26.97 -17.24 -41.58
C ALA A 4 27.38 -16.83 -40.15
N LEU A 5 27.51 -15.53 -39.91
CA LEU A 5 27.80 -14.97 -38.59
C LEU A 5 26.48 -14.87 -37.81
N VAL A 6 26.31 -15.73 -36.80
CA VAL A 6 25.17 -15.65 -35.87
C VAL A 6 25.53 -14.65 -34.77
N LEU A 7 24.91 -13.47 -34.79
CA LEU A 7 24.97 -12.53 -33.68
C LEU A 7 24.09 -13.06 -32.55
N ILE A 8 24.71 -13.59 -31.50
CA ILE A 8 24.04 -13.90 -30.24
C ILE A 8 23.95 -12.59 -29.44
N SER A 9 22.78 -11.97 -29.43
CA SER A 9 22.48 -10.84 -28.55
C SER A 9 22.36 -11.33 -27.12
N PHE A 10 23.40 -11.11 -26.32
CA PHE A 10 23.32 -11.23 -24.87
C PHE A 10 22.41 -10.11 -24.35
N ASN A 11 21.14 -10.45 -24.08
CA ASN A 11 20.31 -9.58 -23.25
C ASN A 11 20.89 -9.63 -21.83
N LEU A 12 21.65 -8.59 -21.46
CA LEU A 12 21.94 -8.29 -20.07
C LEU A 12 20.59 -8.02 -19.40
N LEU A 13 20.01 -9.03 -18.77
CA LEU A 13 18.95 -8.79 -17.78
C LEU A 13 19.59 -7.93 -16.69
N ALA A 14 19.24 -6.65 -16.67
CA ALA A 14 19.49 -5.83 -15.51
C ALA A 14 18.91 -6.55 -14.28
N PRO A 15 19.60 -6.57 -13.14
CA PRO A 15 19.05 -7.16 -11.93
C PRO A 15 17.71 -6.47 -11.65
N ALA A 16 16.63 -7.23 -11.76
CA ALA A 16 15.32 -6.77 -11.34
C ALA A 16 15.37 -6.70 -9.80
N TRP A 17 15.24 -5.48 -9.26
CA TRP A 17 15.06 -5.30 -7.82
C TRP A 17 13.79 -6.01 -7.38
N ALA A 18 13.80 -6.54 -6.16
CA ALA A 18 12.63 -7.22 -5.64
C ALA A 18 11.55 -6.19 -5.30
N ASP A 19 10.34 -6.39 -5.84
CA ASP A 19 9.20 -5.55 -5.48
C ASP A 19 8.84 -5.71 -3.99
N TRP A 20 8.38 -4.61 -3.39
CA TRP A 20 7.81 -4.55 -2.06
C TRP A 20 6.39 -3.95 -2.12
N PRO A 21 5.41 -4.68 -2.69
CA PRO A 21 4.16 -4.09 -3.15
C PRO A 21 3.16 -3.72 -2.04
N GLN A 22 3.42 -4.09 -0.78
CA GLN A 22 2.48 -3.94 0.32
C GLN A 22 3.17 -3.94 1.69
N PHE A 23 2.40 -3.68 2.74
CA PHE A 23 2.85 -3.81 4.13
C PHE A 23 3.50 -5.17 4.38
N GLN A 24 4.68 -5.18 5.01
CA GLN A 24 5.49 -6.38 5.25
C GLN A 24 5.92 -7.17 4.00
N GLY A 25 5.89 -6.55 2.82
CA GLY A 25 6.48 -7.09 1.60
C GLY A 25 5.58 -8.05 0.83
N PRO A 26 6.09 -8.69 -0.23
CA PRO A 26 5.26 -9.48 -1.16
C PRO A 26 4.51 -10.63 -0.47
N LEU A 27 5.07 -11.19 0.60
CA LEU A 27 4.50 -12.29 1.37
C LEU A 27 3.91 -11.86 2.73
N ARG A 28 3.89 -10.56 3.05
CA ARG A 28 3.51 -10.03 4.37
C ARG A 28 4.25 -10.67 5.57
N THR A 29 5.50 -11.07 5.38
CA THR A 29 6.35 -11.67 6.44
C THR A 29 7.39 -10.71 7.01
N GLY A 30 7.57 -9.53 6.39
CA GLY A 30 8.60 -8.58 6.75
C GLY A 30 10.01 -9.00 6.30
N VAL A 31 10.13 -10.03 5.46
CA VAL A 31 11.42 -10.55 4.99
C VAL A 31 11.70 -10.10 3.56
N SER A 32 12.86 -9.48 3.36
CA SER A 32 13.39 -9.17 2.02
C SER A 32 14.13 -10.37 1.42
N PRO A 33 13.88 -10.72 0.14
CA PRO A 33 14.68 -11.71 -0.57
C PRO A 33 16.02 -11.14 -1.07
N GLU A 34 16.26 -9.82 -0.92
CA GLU A 34 17.49 -9.21 -1.41
C GLU A 34 18.73 -9.74 -0.69
N THR A 35 19.81 -9.89 -1.46
CA THR A 35 21.11 -10.38 -1.00
C THR A 35 22.20 -9.37 -1.35
N GLY A 36 23.42 -9.59 -0.87
CA GLY A 36 24.52 -8.63 -1.09
C GLY A 36 24.37 -7.32 -0.29
N LEU A 37 23.47 -7.30 0.70
CA LEU A 37 23.30 -6.17 1.62
C LEU A 37 24.55 -6.00 2.49
N LEU A 38 24.86 -4.74 2.82
CA LEU A 38 25.89 -4.40 3.79
C LEU A 38 25.60 -5.08 5.14
N ARG A 39 26.60 -5.77 5.70
CA ARG A 39 26.50 -6.38 7.04
C ARG A 39 26.86 -5.41 8.16
N SER A 40 27.56 -4.34 7.83
CA SER A 40 27.89 -3.23 8.70
C SER A 40 27.90 -1.95 7.86
N PHE A 41 27.44 -0.84 8.45
CA PHE A 41 27.58 0.45 7.79
C PHE A 41 29.01 0.98 7.94
N PRO A 42 29.48 1.80 6.98
CA PRO A 42 30.66 2.64 7.17
C PRO A 42 30.52 3.55 8.40
N GLU A 43 31.63 4.08 8.91
CA GLU A 43 31.65 5.00 10.06
C GLU A 43 30.77 6.24 9.82
N ASP A 44 30.83 6.81 8.61
CA ASP A 44 29.99 7.95 8.20
C ASP A 44 28.56 7.54 7.74
N GLY A 45 28.21 6.26 7.88
CA GLY A 45 26.92 5.71 7.45
C GLY A 45 26.84 5.33 5.96
N PRO A 46 25.70 4.79 5.51
CA PRO A 46 25.47 4.50 4.10
C PRO A 46 25.31 5.81 3.31
N ARG A 47 25.75 5.80 2.05
CA ARG A 47 25.58 6.94 1.14
C ARG A 47 24.10 7.27 0.97
N LEU A 48 23.71 8.51 1.27
CA LEU A 48 22.39 9.05 0.91
C LEU A 48 22.28 9.14 -0.62
N LEU A 49 21.33 8.41 -1.20
CA LEU A 49 21.07 8.44 -2.64
C LEU A 49 20.12 9.57 -3.02
N TRP A 50 19.05 9.74 -2.26
CA TRP A 50 18.07 10.82 -2.39
C TRP A 50 17.22 10.91 -1.13
N GLU A 51 16.58 12.05 -0.94
CA GLU A 51 15.56 12.28 0.07
C GLU A 51 14.41 13.12 -0.53
N THR A 52 13.25 13.11 0.12
CA THR A 52 12.07 13.87 -0.34
C THR A 52 11.31 14.35 0.88
N GLU A 53 10.98 15.64 0.90
CA GLU A 53 10.17 16.24 1.95
C GLU A 53 8.70 15.81 1.79
N LEU A 54 8.10 15.37 2.90
CA LEU A 54 6.71 14.92 2.99
C LEU A 54 5.99 15.71 4.07
N GLN A 55 4.65 15.66 4.09
CA GLN A 55 3.93 16.08 5.29
C GLN A 55 4.15 15.08 6.43
N GLN A 56 3.65 15.44 7.61
CA GLN A 56 3.76 14.57 8.77
C GLN A 56 3.02 13.24 8.52
N GLY A 57 3.64 12.12 8.90
CA GLY A 57 3.08 10.79 8.69
C GLY A 57 3.92 9.71 9.35
N PHE A 58 3.30 8.54 9.52
CA PHE A 58 3.90 7.33 10.09
C PHE A 58 3.71 6.12 9.16
N GLY A 59 3.12 6.32 7.99
CA GLY A 59 2.96 5.28 6.97
C GLY A 59 4.28 4.95 6.29
N GLY A 60 4.41 3.69 5.87
CA GLY A 60 5.48 3.25 4.99
C GLY A 60 5.15 3.43 3.51
N CYS A 61 6.00 2.91 2.64
CA CYS A 61 5.82 2.91 1.20
C CYS A 61 5.67 1.49 0.62
N ALA A 62 5.13 1.41 -0.60
CA ALA A 62 5.20 0.24 -1.45
C ALA A 62 6.07 0.53 -2.66
N VAL A 63 6.90 -0.43 -3.09
CA VAL A 63 7.81 -0.29 -4.23
C VAL A 63 7.45 -1.33 -5.27
N VAL A 64 7.17 -0.92 -6.51
CA VAL A 64 6.89 -1.82 -7.64
C VAL A 64 7.60 -1.31 -8.89
N GLY A 65 8.58 -2.07 -9.36
CA GLY A 65 9.46 -1.67 -10.45
C GLY A 65 10.24 -0.41 -10.10
N GLU A 66 10.03 0.67 -10.85
CA GLU A 66 10.70 1.97 -10.64
C GLU A 66 9.82 2.99 -9.90
N ASP A 67 8.68 2.55 -9.35
CA ASP A 67 7.72 3.40 -8.66
C ASP A 67 7.74 3.15 -7.15
N VAL A 68 7.76 4.24 -6.37
CA VAL A 68 7.53 4.25 -4.93
C VAL A 68 6.18 4.90 -4.65
N PHE A 69 5.28 4.18 -3.99
CA PHE A 69 3.95 4.66 -3.60
C PHE A 69 3.90 4.91 -2.10
N LEU A 70 3.41 6.09 -1.68
CA LEU A 70 3.23 6.41 -0.27
C LEU A 70 1.99 7.27 -0.05
N VAL A 71 1.40 7.17 1.13
CA VAL A 71 0.29 8.03 1.54
C VAL A 71 0.84 9.23 2.30
N ASP A 72 0.47 10.42 1.88
CA ASP A 72 0.79 11.68 2.53
C ASP A 72 -0.51 12.41 2.92
N ARG A 73 -0.43 13.45 3.75
CA ARG A 73 -1.62 14.17 4.21
C ARG A 73 -1.37 15.64 4.48
N VAL A 74 -2.19 16.50 3.87
CA VAL A 74 -2.32 17.91 4.28
C VAL A 74 -3.43 17.99 5.32
N MET A 75 -3.04 18.34 6.55
CA MET A 75 -3.94 18.41 7.69
C MET A 75 -5.11 19.35 7.42
N GLN A 76 -6.30 19.00 7.93
CA GLN A 76 -7.56 19.72 7.69
C GLN A 76 -8.07 19.76 6.25
N GLU A 77 -7.32 19.24 5.26
CA GLU A 77 -7.67 19.40 3.85
C GLU A 77 -7.88 18.08 3.12
N LYS A 78 -6.84 17.23 3.03
CA LYS A 78 -6.82 16.10 2.07
C LYS A 78 -5.82 15.01 2.42
N ASP A 79 -6.15 13.78 2.02
CA ASP A 79 -5.21 12.67 1.89
C ASP A 79 -4.63 12.65 0.47
N ILE A 80 -3.38 12.24 0.34
CA ILE A 80 -2.63 12.23 -0.91
C ILE A 80 -2.01 10.84 -1.11
N LEU A 81 -2.13 10.28 -2.31
CA LEU A 81 -1.29 9.18 -2.77
C LEU A 81 -0.22 9.75 -3.70
N LEU A 82 1.06 9.64 -3.31
CA LEU A 82 2.18 10.03 -4.15
C LEU A 82 2.73 8.80 -4.89
N CYS A 83 3.21 9.03 -6.11
CA CYS A 83 4.08 8.12 -6.84
C CYS A 83 5.40 8.83 -7.14
N LEU A 84 6.51 8.31 -6.61
CA LEU A 84 7.85 8.85 -6.77
C LEU A 84 8.71 7.91 -7.64
N ALA A 85 9.70 8.45 -8.33
CA ALA A 85 10.69 7.66 -9.05
C ALA A 85 11.70 7.05 -8.07
N ALA A 86 11.78 5.72 -8.00
CA ALA A 86 12.63 4.99 -7.04
C ALA A 86 14.12 5.37 -7.09
N ARG A 87 14.61 5.82 -8.26
CA ARG A 87 16.02 6.20 -8.44
C ARG A 87 16.35 7.62 -7.97
N SER A 88 15.34 8.49 -7.78
CA SER A 88 15.60 9.91 -7.53
C SER A 88 14.69 10.58 -6.51
N GLY A 89 13.67 9.92 -5.99
CA GLY A 89 12.67 10.51 -5.07
C GLY A 89 11.73 11.52 -5.72
N ARG A 90 12.03 12.00 -6.93
CA ARG A 90 11.17 12.95 -7.67
C ARG A 90 9.77 12.40 -7.88
N GLU A 91 8.79 13.24 -7.60
CA GLU A 91 7.39 12.96 -7.89
C GLU A 91 7.16 12.73 -9.38
N LYS A 92 6.50 11.61 -9.70
CA LYS A 92 5.99 11.29 -11.03
C LYS A 92 4.56 11.77 -11.19
N TRP A 93 3.73 11.55 -10.16
CA TRP A 93 2.35 12.01 -10.08
C TRP A 93 1.81 11.91 -8.65
N ARG A 94 0.66 12.56 -8.41
CA ARG A 94 -0.11 12.42 -7.18
C ARG A 94 -1.61 12.32 -7.44
N TYR A 95 -2.32 11.62 -6.57
CA TYR A 95 -3.77 11.63 -6.46
C TYR A 95 -4.16 12.27 -5.13
N GLU A 96 -5.15 13.16 -5.13
CA GLU A 96 -5.62 13.85 -3.94
C GLU A 96 -7.09 13.53 -3.67
N SER A 97 -7.43 13.31 -2.41
CA SER A 97 -8.81 13.13 -1.94
C SER A 97 -9.11 14.10 -0.80
N PRO A 98 -10.11 14.99 -0.95
CA PRO A 98 -10.58 15.81 0.17
C PRO A 98 -10.90 14.96 1.40
N SER A 99 -10.36 15.38 2.52
CA SER A 99 -10.56 14.75 3.82
C SER A 99 -10.26 15.75 4.92
N ALA A 100 -11.26 16.54 5.28
CA ALA A 100 -11.15 17.49 6.39
C ALA A 100 -10.98 16.79 7.73
N GLY A 101 -10.37 17.50 8.70
CA GLY A 101 -10.13 17.04 10.05
C GLY A 101 -8.69 16.67 10.37
N GLU A 102 -8.47 16.35 11.63
CA GLU A 102 -7.18 16.00 12.22
C GLU A 102 -7.39 14.88 13.25
N PRO A 103 -6.74 13.71 13.09
CA PRO A 103 -6.77 12.68 14.12
C PRO A 103 -6.03 13.20 15.37
N SER A 104 -6.19 12.54 16.53
CA SER A 104 -5.45 12.94 17.74
C SER A 104 -3.92 12.88 17.59
N PHE A 105 -3.42 12.20 16.55
CA PHE A 105 -2.06 12.36 16.08
C PHE A 105 -2.09 12.72 14.58
N PRO A 106 -1.22 13.63 14.13
CA PRO A 106 -1.19 14.08 12.73
C PRO A 106 -0.74 12.99 11.76
N GLY A 107 -1.06 13.19 10.48
CA GLY A 107 -0.47 12.45 9.37
C GLY A 107 -1.18 11.17 8.92
N SER A 108 -0.63 10.60 7.85
CA SER A 108 -1.00 9.29 7.28
C SER A 108 -0.36 8.14 8.06
N ARG A 109 -0.91 6.92 7.97
CA ARG A 109 -0.40 5.73 8.71
C ARG A 109 -0.36 4.44 7.90
N SER A 110 -1.05 4.41 6.77
CA SER A 110 -1.23 3.20 5.97
C SER A 110 -0.09 3.05 4.96
N VAL A 111 0.35 1.81 4.73
CA VAL A 111 1.16 1.45 3.57
C VAL A 111 0.22 1.12 2.41
N PRO A 112 0.40 1.72 1.22
CA PRO A 112 -0.37 1.33 0.04
C PRO A 112 -0.16 -0.15 -0.32
N THR A 113 -1.15 -0.76 -0.95
CA THR A 113 -1.02 -2.09 -1.57
C THR A 113 -1.15 -1.96 -3.07
N VAL A 114 -0.19 -2.47 -3.82
CA VAL A 114 -0.14 -2.39 -5.28
C VAL A 114 -0.39 -3.76 -5.88
N VAL A 115 -1.43 -3.88 -6.72
CA VAL A 115 -1.76 -5.12 -7.44
C VAL A 115 -2.06 -4.80 -8.89
N GLY A 116 -1.18 -5.24 -9.78
CA GLY A 116 -1.26 -4.92 -11.21
C GLY A 116 -1.29 -3.41 -11.45
N ASP A 117 -2.35 -2.94 -12.12
CA ASP A 117 -2.56 -1.53 -12.45
C ASP A 117 -3.27 -0.73 -11.33
N SER A 118 -3.45 -1.29 -10.14
CA SER A 118 -4.21 -0.65 -9.05
C SER A 118 -3.39 -0.43 -7.79
N VAL A 119 -3.60 0.72 -7.15
CA VAL A 119 -3.05 1.06 -5.83
C VAL A 119 -4.20 1.24 -4.86
N TYR A 120 -4.17 0.49 -3.77
CA TYR A 120 -5.13 0.55 -2.68
C TYR A 120 -4.51 1.27 -1.50
N PHE A 121 -5.20 2.27 -0.95
CA PHE A 121 -4.76 2.93 0.27
C PHE A 121 -5.93 3.38 1.13
N ILE A 122 -5.65 3.56 2.42
CA ILE A 122 -6.63 3.97 3.42
C ILE A 122 -6.19 5.31 4.00
N GLY A 123 -7.01 6.34 3.79
CA GLY A 123 -6.80 7.67 4.37
C GLY A 123 -7.07 7.67 5.88
N SER A 124 -6.61 8.70 6.59
CA SER A 124 -6.65 8.73 8.06
C SER A 124 -8.06 8.65 8.66
N PHE A 125 -9.09 8.99 7.87
CA PHE A 125 -10.51 8.93 8.26
C PHE A 125 -11.27 7.75 7.64
N GLY A 126 -10.57 6.68 7.24
CA GLY A 126 -11.19 5.41 6.86
C GLY A 126 -11.80 5.40 5.47
N ARG A 127 -11.40 6.34 4.61
CA ARG A 127 -11.71 6.27 3.18
C ARG A 127 -10.70 5.35 2.52
N VAL A 128 -11.21 4.28 1.91
CA VAL A 128 -10.43 3.32 1.14
C VAL A 128 -10.56 3.69 -0.33
N HIS A 129 -9.43 3.77 -1.00
CA HIS A 129 -9.33 4.14 -2.39
C HIS A 129 -8.79 2.97 -3.21
N CYS A 130 -9.24 2.86 -4.46
CA CYS A 130 -8.57 2.11 -5.51
C CYS A 130 -8.23 3.08 -6.64
N VAL A 131 -6.94 3.37 -6.82
CA VAL A 131 -6.44 4.30 -7.84
C VAL A 131 -5.82 3.50 -8.98
N ASP A 132 -6.19 3.83 -10.20
CA ASP A 132 -5.59 3.25 -11.41
C ASP A 132 -4.24 3.91 -11.70
N ARG A 133 -3.17 3.12 -11.81
CA ARG A 133 -1.79 3.60 -12.00
C ARG A 133 -1.57 4.30 -13.34
N LYS A 134 -2.31 3.91 -14.38
CA LYS A 134 -2.13 4.43 -15.74
C LYS A 134 -2.82 5.78 -15.91
N SER A 135 -4.07 5.86 -15.51
CA SER A 135 -4.87 7.09 -15.59
C SER A 135 -4.68 8.01 -14.38
N GLN A 136 -4.12 7.51 -13.28
CA GLN A 136 -3.88 8.23 -12.03
C GLN A 136 -5.19 8.73 -11.38
N ARG A 137 -6.29 8.04 -11.68
CA ARG A 137 -7.65 8.39 -11.24
C ARG A 137 -8.24 7.29 -10.37
N PRO A 138 -9.16 7.63 -9.45
CA PRO A 138 -9.84 6.62 -8.66
C PRO A 138 -10.75 5.78 -9.57
N ARG A 139 -10.66 4.46 -9.44
CA ARG A 139 -11.67 3.52 -9.96
C ARG A 139 -12.89 3.52 -9.05
N TRP A 140 -12.64 3.55 -7.74
CA TRP A 140 -13.66 3.71 -6.70
C TRP A 140 -13.04 4.24 -5.41
N SER A 141 -13.89 4.77 -4.54
CA SER A 141 -13.53 5.23 -3.21
C SER A 141 -14.73 5.08 -2.28
N VAL A 142 -14.54 4.46 -1.11
CA VAL A 142 -15.60 4.21 -0.14
C VAL A 142 -15.11 4.55 1.26
N LYS A 143 -15.90 5.31 2.02
CA LYS A 143 -15.62 5.57 3.43
C LYS A 143 -16.27 4.48 4.29
N MET A 144 -15.48 3.84 5.15
CA MET A 144 -15.97 2.73 5.99
C MET A 144 -17.17 3.13 6.84
N SER A 145 -17.15 4.33 7.45
CA SER A 145 -18.27 4.83 8.27
C SER A 145 -19.57 5.05 7.50
N ASP A 146 -19.53 5.21 6.18
CA ASP A 146 -20.72 5.36 5.36
C ASP A 146 -21.39 4.00 5.11
N ARG A 147 -20.61 2.91 5.18
CA ARG A 147 -21.08 1.53 5.01
C ARG A 147 -21.36 0.82 6.33
N TYR A 148 -20.60 1.14 7.37
CA TYR A 148 -20.71 0.59 8.71
C TYR A 148 -20.94 1.75 9.68
N PRO A 149 -22.21 2.14 9.94
CA PRO A 149 -22.52 3.30 10.77
C PRO A 149 -22.05 3.18 12.22
N ASP A 150 -21.86 1.95 12.71
CA ASP A 150 -21.28 1.63 14.01
C ASP A 150 -19.75 1.82 14.04
N ALA A 151 -19.09 1.85 12.89
CA ALA A 151 -17.66 2.03 12.73
C ALA A 151 -17.25 3.52 12.73
N LYS A 152 -17.16 4.10 13.93
CA LYS A 152 -16.65 5.47 14.09
C LYS A 152 -15.16 5.53 13.78
N THR A 153 -14.68 6.70 13.32
CA THR A 153 -13.24 6.89 13.15
C THR A 153 -12.54 6.74 14.51
N PRO A 154 -11.54 5.84 14.63
CA PRO A 154 -10.83 5.65 15.89
C PRO A 154 -10.02 6.91 16.26
N LYS A 155 -9.72 7.07 17.55
CA LYS A 155 -9.03 8.26 18.11
C LYS A 155 -7.77 8.67 17.33
N TRP A 156 -6.98 7.68 16.91
CA TRP A 156 -5.72 7.89 16.19
C TRP A 156 -5.86 7.85 14.66
N GLY A 157 -7.09 7.82 14.14
CA GLY A 157 -7.35 7.55 12.74
C GLY A 157 -7.04 6.11 12.34
N TYR A 158 -7.30 5.76 11.10
CA TYR A 158 -7.05 4.41 10.59
C TYR A 158 -5.54 4.20 10.37
N ALA A 159 -5.02 3.11 10.94
CA ALA A 159 -3.60 2.73 10.89
C ALA A 159 -3.37 1.30 10.37
N GLN A 160 -4.39 0.75 9.70
CA GLN A 160 -4.33 -0.55 9.04
C GLN A 160 -3.86 -0.39 7.59
N CYS A 161 -3.41 -1.48 6.99
CA CYS A 161 -3.09 -1.56 5.57
C CYS A 161 -4.01 -2.59 4.90
N ALA A 162 -4.71 -2.17 3.83
CA ALA A 162 -5.59 -3.06 3.06
C ALA A 162 -4.83 -4.30 2.59
N LEU A 163 -5.46 -5.47 2.66
CA LEU A 163 -4.94 -6.70 2.06
C LEU A 163 -5.73 -6.96 0.78
N VAL A 164 -5.05 -7.36 -0.30
CA VAL A 164 -5.72 -7.77 -1.53
C VAL A 164 -5.38 -9.23 -1.81
N VAL A 165 -6.41 -10.07 -1.86
CA VAL A 165 -6.29 -11.48 -2.24
C VAL A 165 -7.27 -11.71 -3.38
N GLU A 166 -6.75 -12.14 -4.53
CA GLU A 166 -7.52 -12.35 -5.75
C GLU A 166 -8.38 -11.11 -6.12
N ASP A 167 -9.71 -11.26 -6.06
CA ASP A 167 -10.71 -10.24 -6.36
C ASP A 167 -11.27 -9.54 -5.12
N ILE A 168 -10.68 -9.75 -3.93
CA ILE A 168 -11.16 -9.18 -2.66
C ILE A 168 -10.13 -8.25 -2.01
N VAL A 169 -10.59 -7.07 -1.59
CA VAL A 169 -9.88 -6.13 -0.73
C VAL A 169 -10.42 -6.29 0.69
N PHE A 170 -9.56 -6.71 1.62
CA PHE A 170 -9.88 -6.86 3.03
C PHE A 170 -9.48 -5.62 3.82
N VAL A 171 -10.43 -5.14 4.64
CA VAL A 171 -10.28 -4.00 5.54
C VAL A 171 -10.95 -4.28 6.88
N THR A 172 -10.55 -3.57 7.92
CA THR A 172 -11.09 -3.68 9.29
C THR A 172 -11.87 -2.42 9.66
N PRO A 173 -13.21 -2.41 9.61
CA PRO A 173 -13.97 -1.18 9.80
C PRO A 173 -13.82 -0.50 11.16
N PHE A 174 -13.46 -1.20 12.24
CA PHE A 174 -13.67 -0.74 13.63
C PHE A 174 -15.16 -0.66 14.01
N GLY A 175 -15.99 -1.55 13.46
CA GLY A 175 -17.39 -1.68 13.85
C GLY A 175 -17.56 -2.64 15.02
N SER A 176 -18.57 -2.38 15.86
CA SER A 176 -19.04 -3.32 16.89
C SER A 176 -19.76 -4.54 16.30
N GLU A 177 -20.20 -4.47 15.04
CA GLU A 177 -20.88 -5.57 14.34
C GLU A 177 -19.97 -6.25 13.31
N THR A 178 -19.08 -5.49 12.66
CA THR A 178 -18.22 -5.98 11.57
C THR A 178 -16.75 -5.78 11.91
N GLY A 179 -16.04 -6.89 12.10
CA GLY A 179 -14.61 -6.91 12.38
C GLY A 179 -13.74 -6.74 11.13
N VAL A 180 -13.93 -7.63 10.16
CA VAL A 180 -13.26 -7.64 8.85
C VAL A 180 -14.31 -7.63 7.76
N ALA A 181 -14.09 -6.83 6.73
CA ALA A 181 -14.93 -6.80 5.54
C ALA A 181 -14.09 -7.10 4.29
N GLY A 182 -14.65 -7.88 3.39
CA GLY A 182 -14.13 -8.16 2.07
C GLY A 182 -14.94 -7.42 1.01
N TRP A 183 -14.27 -6.58 0.23
CA TRP A 183 -14.90 -5.81 -0.84
C TRP A 183 -14.39 -6.27 -2.20
N ASP A 184 -15.28 -6.34 -3.20
CA ASP A 184 -14.90 -6.59 -4.58
C ASP A 184 -13.87 -5.56 -5.05
N ARG A 185 -12.75 -6.06 -5.53
CA ARG A 185 -11.57 -5.27 -5.90
C ARG A 185 -11.83 -4.28 -7.02
N LYS A 186 -12.78 -4.58 -7.92
CA LYS A 186 -13.08 -3.79 -9.11
C LYS A 186 -14.09 -2.69 -8.84
N THR A 187 -15.00 -2.90 -7.89
CA THR A 187 -16.16 -2.03 -7.66
C THR A 187 -16.21 -1.41 -6.27
N GLY A 188 -15.46 -1.96 -5.30
CA GLY A 188 -15.51 -1.55 -3.90
C GLY A 188 -16.82 -1.93 -3.20
N LYS A 189 -17.64 -2.81 -3.78
CA LYS A 189 -18.87 -3.32 -3.15
C LYS A 189 -18.52 -4.39 -2.12
N GLU A 190 -19.23 -4.42 -0.99
CA GLU A 190 -19.07 -5.52 -0.03
C GLU A 190 -19.52 -6.86 -0.66
N VAL A 191 -18.70 -7.89 -0.48
CA VAL A 191 -19.00 -9.27 -0.92
C VAL A 191 -18.93 -10.26 0.25
N TRP A 192 -18.29 -9.88 1.34
CA TRP A 192 -18.14 -10.72 2.52
C TRP A 192 -17.88 -9.85 3.77
N LYS A 193 -18.25 -10.34 4.94
CA LYS A 193 -17.88 -9.76 6.23
C LYS A 193 -17.84 -10.81 7.34
N SER A 194 -17.01 -10.59 8.35
CA SER A 194 -16.99 -11.36 9.59
C SER A 194 -17.93 -10.77 10.64
N GLY A 195 -18.11 -11.49 11.75
CA GLY A 195 -18.60 -10.89 13.00
C GLY A 195 -17.54 -9.95 13.63
N PRO A 196 -17.81 -9.41 14.83
CA PRO A 196 -16.89 -8.51 15.49
C PRO A 196 -15.59 -9.22 15.91
N VAL A 197 -14.47 -8.52 15.74
CA VAL A 197 -13.14 -8.96 16.19
C VAL A 197 -12.50 -7.96 17.19
N GLY A 198 -13.27 -6.97 17.62
CA GLY A 198 -12.84 -5.89 18.51
C GLY A 198 -12.23 -4.68 17.77
N ASP A 199 -11.82 -3.68 18.56
CA ASP A 199 -11.24 -2.43 18.07
C ASP A 199 -9.74 -2.63 17.81
N SER A 200 -9.36 -2.83 16.55
CA SER A 200 -7.98 -3.18 16.20
C SER A 200 -7.47 -2.49 14.94
N HIS A 201 -6.29 -1.87 15.05
CA HIS A 201 -5.55 -1.34 13.89
C HIS A 201 -4.86 -2.45 13.07
N ALA A 202 -5.14 -3.72 13.37
CA ALA A 202 -4.55 -4.85 12.67
C ALA A 202 -4.78 -4.77 11.16
N SER A 203 -3.72 -5.05 10.43
CA SER A 203 -3.76 -5.24 8.99
C SER A 203 -4.05 -6.74 8.71
N PRO A 204 -5.11 -7.11 7.98
CA PRO A 204 -5.45 -8.51 7.73
C PRO A 204 -4.31 -9.28 7.05
N THR A 205 -4.15 -10.58 7.27
CA THR A 205 -3.13 -11.36 6.55
C THR A 205 -3.71 -12.68 6.07
N LEU A 206 -3.23 -13.18 4.94
CA LEU A 206 -3.63 -14.47 4.41
C LEU A 206 -2.79 -15.56 5.09
N LEU A 207 -3.45 -16.56 5.69
CA LEU A 207 -2.82 -17.72 6.29
C LEU A 207 -3.34 -19.00 5.65
N GLU A 208 -2.44 -19.94 5.41
CA GLU A 208 -2.79 -21.30 5.01
C GLU A 208 -2.83 -22.20 6.24
N ILE A 209 -4.02 -22.69 6.60
CA ILE A 209 -4.24 -23.56 7.75
C ILE A 209 -4.93 -24.83 7.26
N GLY A 210 -4.29 -25.99 7.42
CA GLY A 210 -4.89 -27.27 6.98
C GLY A 210 -5.14 -27.36 5.46
N GLY A 211 -4.39 -26.62 4.65
CA GLY A 211 -4.58 -26.55 3.19
C GLY A 211 -5.77 -25.68 2.75
N GLN A 212 -6.27 -24.84 3.65
CA GLN A 212 -7.31 -23.85 3.38
C GLN A 212 -6.78 -22.45 3.67
N SER A 213 -7.16 -21.50 2.80
CA SER A 213 -6.85 -20.09 2.95
C SER A 213 -7.79 -19.42 3.95
N HIS A 214 -7.23 -18.67 4.89
CA HIS A 214 -7.94 -17.89 5.90
C HIS A 214 -7.43 -16.45 5.93
N VAL A 215 -8.34 -15.51 6.18
CA VAL A 215 -8.03 -14.10 6.47
C VAL A 215 -8.56 -13.74 7.84
#